data_AF-A0AAE0L697-F1
#
_entry.id   AF-A0AAE0L697-F1
#
_cell.length_a   1.000
_cell.length_b   1.000
_cell.length_c   1.000
_cell.angle_alpha   90.00
_cell.angle_beta   90.00
_cell.angle_gamma   90.00
#
_symmetry.space_group_name_H-M   'P 1'
#
loop_
_entity.id
_entity.type
_entity.pdbx_description
1 polymer ?
#
loop_
_entity_poly.entity_id
_entity_poly.type
_entity_poly.pdbx_seq_one_letter_code
_entity_poly.pdbx_strand_id
1 'polypeptide(L)'
;EPNELRSQESAVLSVASKTDFLVLARYMQVLSGAFLNQYGRDVINIHHGLLPSFKGANPYKQAYKAGVKMIGATSHFVTEELDAGPIIEQAGARLTTQQGGWLE
;
A
#
# COMPACT_ATOMS: atom_id res chain seq x y z
N GLU A 1 21.36 2.45 2.22
CA GLU A 1 22.07 3.11 1.09
C GLU A 1 21.46 2.71 -0.27
N PRO A 2 21.54 3.55 -1.33
CA PRO A 2 20.99 3.24 -2.66
C PRO A 2 21.46 1.90 -3.25
N ASN A 3 22.66 1.43 -2.87
CA ASN A 3 23.20 0.13 -3.29
C ASN A 3 22.51 -1.07 -2.62
N GLU A 4 22.04 -0.92 -1.38
CA GLU A 4 21.34 -2.01 -0.67
C GLU A 4 19.94 -2.23 -1.24
N LEU A 5 19.22 -1.14 -1.54
CA LEU A 5 17.89 -1.22 -2.18
C LEU A 5 17.96 -1.90 -3.55
N ARG A 6 18.96 -1.55 -4.37
CA ARG A 6 19.20 -2.20 -5.67
C ARG A 6 19.53 -3.68 -5.55
N SER A 7 20.31 -4.04 -4.52
CA SER A 7 20.63 -5.44 -4.22
C SER A 7 19.38 -6.23 -3.82
N GLN A 8 18.52 -5.64 -2.99
CA GLN A 8 17.25 -6.24 -2.57
C GLN A 8 16.29 -6.45 -3.75
N GLU A 9 16.10 -5.43 -4.60
CA GLU A 9 15.24 -5.53 -5.78
C GLU A 9 15.73 -6.60 -6.76
N SER A 10 17.05 -6.71 -6.96
CA SER A 10 17.65 -7.75 -7.80
C SER A 10 17.35 -9.15 -7.28
N ALA A 11 17.45 -9.35 -5.95
CA ALA A 11 17.11 -10.61 -5.32
C ALA A 11 15.61 -10.95 -5.49
N VAL A 12 14.73 -9.98 -5.25
CA VAL A 12 13.28 -10.14 -5.45
C VAL A 12 12.97 -10.49 -6.92
N LEU A 13 13.56 -9.76 -7.87
CA LEU A 13 13.32 -9.96 -9.30
C LEU A 13 13.81 -11.33 -9.78
N SER A 14 14.93 -11.83 -9.25
CA SER A 14 15.46 -13.15 -9.60
C SER A 14 14.46 -14.28 -9.33
N VAL A 15 13.66 -14.15 -8.27
CA VAL A 15 12.62 -15.11 -7.90
C VAL A 15 11.31 -14.80 -8.62
N ALA A 16 10.91 -13.52 -8.64
CA ALA A 16 9.65 -13.08 -9.23
C ALA A 16 9.60 -13.23 -10.76
N SER A 17 10.72 -13.16 -11.47
CA SER A 17 10.75 -13.23 -12.95
C SER A 17 10.03 -14.46 -13.54
N LYS A 18 9.95 -15.55 -12.77
CA LYS A 18 9.31 -16.82 -13.14
C LYS A 18 7.83 -16.91 -12.76
N THR A 19 7.25 -15.89 -12.13
CA THR A 19 5.85 -15.87 -11.73
C THR A 19 4.99 -15.16 -12.78
N ASP A 20 3.73 -15.58 -12.88
CA ASP A 20 2.74 -14.91 -13.72
C ASP A 20 2.16 -13.66 -13.05
N PHE A 21 2.28 -13.58 -11.72
CA PHE A 21 1.58 -12.60 -10.91
C PHE A 21 2.33 -12.27 -9.61
N LEU A 22 2.34 -10.98 -9.21
CA LEU A 22 3.04 -10.49 -8.03
C LEU A 22 2.11 -9.61 -7.16
N VAL A 23 2.10 -9.89 -5.86
CA VAL A 23 1.32 -9.12 -4.87
C VAL A 23 2.22 -8.57 -3.78
N LEU A 24 2.11 -7.27 -3.52
CA LEU A 24 2.72 -6.59 -2.39
C LEU A 24 1.79 -6.67 -1.18
N ALA A 25 1.86 -7.78 -0.45
CA ALA A 25 1.09 -7.99 0.77
C ALA A 25 1.72 -7.22 1.95
N ARG A 26 1.47 -5.90 2.04
CA ARG A 26 2.08 -5.01 3.04
C ARG A 26 3.61 -4.95 2.94
N TYR A 27 4.14 -5.03 1.72
CA TYR A 27 5.55 -4.79 1.46
C TYR A 27 5.84 -3.29 1.59
N MET A 28 6.78 -2.94 2.46
CA MET A 28 7.00 -1.55 2.89
C MET A 28 8.03 -0.79 2.04
N GLN A 29 8.71 -1.47 1.11
CA GLN A 29 9.66 -0.82 0.20
C GLN A 29 8.96 -0.44 -1.10
N VAL A 30 9.25 0.76 -1.59
CA VAL A 30 8.79 1.21 -2.90
C VAL A 30 9.60 0.47 -3.97
N LEU A 31 8.90 -0.15 -4.92
CA LEU A 31 9.55 -0.74 -6.09
C LEU A 31 9.93 0.35 -7.08
N SER A 32 11.14 0.29 -7.60
CA SER A 32 11.64 1.20 -8.62
C SER A 32 10.97 0.95 -9.97
N GLY A 33 10.89 1.99 -10.80
CA GLY A 33 10.44 1.84 -12.20
C GLY A 33 11.29 0.84 -12.98
N ALA A 34 12.60 0.74 -12.67
CA ALA A 34 13.49 -0.24 -13.27
C ALA A 34 13.09 -1.69 -12.91
N PHE A 35 12.66 -1.93 -11.67
CA PHE A 35 12.11 -3.22 -11.26
C PHE A 35 10.82 -3.53 -12.01
N LEU A 36 9.87 -2.59 -12.04
CA LEU A 36 8.56 -2.77 -12.69
C LEU A 36 8.72 -3.09 -14.19
N ASN A 37 9.59 -2.34 -14.86
CA ASN A 37 9.90 -2.54 -16.29
C ASN A 37 10.55 -3.91 -16.56
N GLN A 38 11.45 -4.37 -15.68
CA GLN A 38 12.08 -5.68 -15.84
C GLN A 38 11.14 -6.84 -15.51
N TYR A 39 10.26 -6.69 -14.52
CA TYR A 39 9.25 -7.70 -14.22
C TYR A 39 8.23 -7.83 -15.36
N GLY A 40 7.90 -6.71 -16.01
CA GLY A 40 7.17 -6.67 -17.29
C GLY A 40 5.70 -7.10 -17.21
N ARG A 41 5.14 -7.22 -16.01
CA ARG A 41 3.76 -7.63 -15.74
C ARG A 41 3.17 -6.77 -14.63
N ASP A 42 1.84 -6.79 -14.52
CA ASP A 42 1.13 -6.09 -13.47
C ASP A 42 1.50 -6.61 -12.07
N VAL A 43 1.64 -5.66 -11.13
CA VAL A 43 1.87 -5.92 -9.71
C VAL A 43 0.70 -5.33 -8.95
N ILE A 44 0.09 -6.09 -8.04
CA ILE A 44 -0.99 -5.60 -7.17
C ILE A 44 -0.44 -5.23 -5.81
N ASN A 45 -0.88 -4.11 -5.25
CA ASN A 45 -0.62 -3.71 -3.87
C ASN A 45 -1.91 -3.67 -3.06
N ILE A 46 -1.78 -3.87 -1.74
CA ILE A 46 -2.84 -3.62 -0.76
C ILE A 46 -2.48 -2.41 0.12
N HIS A 47 -3.18 -1.31 -0.10
CA HIS A 47 -3.10 -0.12 0.73
C HIS A 47 -4.15 -0.18 1.85
N HIS A 48 -3.74 0.12 3.08
CA HIS A 48 -4.52 0.01 4.32
C HIS A 48 -5.38 1.24 4.61
N GLY A 49 -5.95 1.80 3.56
CA GLY A 49 -6.79 2.99 3.60
C GLY A 49 -7.69 3.03 2.38
N LEU A 50 -8.71 3.89 2.42
CA LEU A 50 -9.50 4.24 1.24
C LEU A 50 -8.78 5.36 0.50
N LEU A 51 -8.08 5.02 -0.59
CA LEU A 51 -7.44 6.02 -1.44
C LEU A 51 -8.53 6.93 -2.07
N PRO A 52 -8.25 8.24 -2.25
CA PRO A 52 -6.97 8.92 -2.04
C PRO A 52 -6.76 9.52 -0.63
N SER A 53 -7.57 9.13 0.36
CA SER A 53 -7.62 9.81 1.67
C SER A 53 -6.43 9.49 2.57
N PHE A 54 -5.98 10.47 3.38
CA PHE A 54 -4.97 10.34 4.44
C PHE A 54 -3.56 9.93 4.00
N LYS A 55 -3.01 10.61 2.98
CA LYS A 55 -1.60 10.48 2.59
C LYS A 55 -0.64 11.03 3.68
N GLY A 56 0.58 10.53 3.71
CA GLY A 56 1.66 11.04 4.57
C GLY A 56 1.71 10.47 5.98
N ALA A 57 2.39 11.17 6.89
CA ALA A 57 2.69 10.65 8.23
C ALA A 57 1.44 10.54 9.13
N ASN A 58 1.40 9.49 9.96
CA ASN A 58 0.37 9.23 10.98
C ASN A 58 -1.08 9.21 10.44
N PRO A 59 -1.39 8.40 9.41
CA PRO A 59 -2.71 8.38 8.77
C PRO A 59 -3.85 8.09 9.77
N TYR A 60 -3.63 7.20 10.74
CA TYR A 60 -4.61 6.91 11.79
C TYR A 60 -4.92 8.12 12.68
N LYS A 61 -3.92 8.95 13.01
CA LYS A 61 -4.12 10.16 13.82
C LYS A 61 -4.89 11.22 13.04
N GLN A 62 -4.62 11.35 11.74
CA GLN A 62 -5.37 12.24 10.86
C GLN A 62 -6.84 11.78 10.76
N ALA A 63 -7.06 10.48 10.53
CA ALA A 63 -8.39 9.86 10.49
C ALA A 63 -9.17 10.08 11.81
N TYR A 64 -8.52 9.88 12.95
CA TYR A 64 -9.12 10.15 14.27
C TYR A 64 -9.49 11.62 14.45
N LYS A 65 -8.57 12.55 14.16
CA LYS A 65 -8.84 14.01 14.25
C LYS A 65 -9.95 14.45 13.31
N ALA A 66 -10.05 13.85 12.13
CA ALA A 66 -11.12 14.10 11.16
C ALA A 66 -12.46 13.44 11.58
N GLY A 67 -12.48 12.64 12.65
CA GLY A 67 -13.69 12.00 13.16
C GLY A 67 -14.28 10.98 12.18
N VAL A 68 -13.45 10.34 11.35
CA VAL A 68 -13.94 9.43 10.31
C VAL A 68 -14.81 8.33 10.91
N LYS A 69 -15.91 8.04 10.23
CA LYS A 69 -16.82 6.95 10.58
C LYS A 69 -16.65 5.72 9.70
N MET A 70 -15.67 5.75 8.80
CA MET A 70 -15.35 4.69 7.86
C MET A 70 -13.84 4.51 7.81
N ILE A 71 -13.40 3.26 7.83
CA ILE A 71 -12.05 2.84 7.45
C ILE A 71 -12.17 1.86 6.29
N GLY A 72 -11.06 1.55 5.64
CA GLY A 72 -11.06 0.54 4.60
C GLY A 72 -9.67 0.24 4.08
N ALA A 73 -9.64 -0.55 3.02
CA ALA A 73 -8.44 -0.91 2.27
C ALA A 73 -8.72 -0.81 0.78
N THR A 74 -7.67 -0.60 0.01
CA THR A 74 -7.71 -0.45 -1.45
C THR A 74 -6.69 -1.39 -2.07
N SER A 75 -7.14 -2.28 -2.96
CA SER A 75 -6.22 -2.96 -3.88
C SER A 75 -6.09 -2.13 -5.15
N HIS A 76 -4.86 -2.01 -5.65
CA HIS A 76 -4.57 -1.25 -6.84
C HIS A 76 -3.35 -1.81 -7.57
N PHE A 77 -3.24 -1.53 -8.86
CA PHE A 77 -2.01 -1.81 -9.60
C PHE A 77 -0.89 -0.86 -9.14
N VAL A 78 0.34 -1.36 -9.09
CA VAL A 78 1.51 -0.57 -8.73
C VAL A 78 1.99 0.22 -9.94
N THR A 79 2.30 1.49 -9.73
CA THR A 79 3.01 2.35 -10.68
C THR A 79 4.26 2.90 -10.01
N GLU A 80 5.07 3.68 -10.73
CA GLU A 80 6.23 4.37 -10.14
C GLU A 80 5.83 5.40 -9.08
N GLU A 81 4.60 5.91 -9.15
CA GLU A 81 4.05 6.82 -8.16
C GLU A 81 3.38 6.02 -7.02
N LEU A 82 3.82 6.28 -5.79
CA LEU A 82 3.35 5.59 -4.59
C LEU A 82 1.83 5.74 -4.41
N ASP A 83 1.14 4.61 -4.27
CA ASP A 83 -0.30 4.51 -4.01
C ASP A 83 -1.16 5.30 -5.03
N ALA A 84 -0.75 5.35 -6.30
CA ALA A 84 -1.39 6.15 -7.35
C ALA A 84 -1.85 5.36 -8.58
N GLY A 85 -1.63 4.05 -8.63
CA GLY A 85 -2.07 3.25 -9.76
C GLY A 85 -3.59 2.97 -9.78
N PRO A 86 -4.11 2.43 -10.90
CA PRO A 86 -5.53 2.15 -11.05
C PRO A 86 -6.08 1.24 -9.96
N ILE A 87 -7.19 1.66 -9.35
CA ILE A 87 -7.89 0.92 -8.29
C ILE A 87 -8.55 -0.33 -8.90
N ILE A 88 -8.40 -1.45 -8.20
CA ILE A 88 -9.01 -2.73 -8.55
C ILE A 88 -10.26 -2.95 -7.70
N GLU A 89 -10.14 -2.83 -6.38
CA GLU A 89 -11.24 -3.02 -5.42
C GLU A 89 -11.03 -2.15 -4.17
N GLN A 90 -12.13 -1.70 -3.56
CA GLN A 90 -12.12 -1.02 -2.27
C GLN A 90 -13.17 -1.61 -1.34
N ALA A 91 -12.74 -1.96 -0.13
CA ALA A 91 -13.64 -2.46 0.91
C ALA A 91 -13.50 -1.62 2.17
N GLY A 92 -14.62 -1.27 2.78
CA GLY A 92 -14.66 -0.44 3.97
C GLY A 92 -15.56 -1.00 5.07
N ALA A 93 -15.29 -0.58 6.30
CA ALA A 93 -16.09 -0.89 7.47
C ALA A 93 -16.41 0.39 8.25
N ARG A 94 -17.61 0.43 8.82
CA ARG A 94 -18.02 1.53 9.69
C ARG A 94 -17.30 1.45 11.03
N LEU A 95 -16.72 2.57 11.45
CA LEU A 95 -16.26 2.76 12.81
C LEU A 95 -17.41 3.26 13.68
N THR A 96 -17.57 2.66 14.85
CA THR A 96 -18.39 3.19 15.92
C THR A 96 -17.50 3.95 16.91
N THR A 97 -17.89 5.16 17.27
CA THR A 97 -17.29 5.82 18.43
C THR A 97 -17.88 5.16 19.67
N GLN A 98 -17.06 4.47 20.47
CA GLN A 98 -17.49 4.05 21.79
C GLN A 98 -17.68 5.31 22.63
N GLN A 99 -18.93 5.67 22.96
CA GLN A 99 -19.19 6.59 24.06
C GLN A 99 -18.92 5.83 25.35
N GLY A 100 -17.71 5.97 25.89
CA GLY A 100 -17.24 5.29 27.09
C GLY A 100 -15.73 5.12 27.05
N GLY A 101 -15.03 5.70 28.03
CA GLY A 101 -13.61 6.01 27.99
C GLY A 101 -12.67 4.85 27.70
N TRP A 102 -11.59 5.16 26.98
CA TRP A 102 -10.35 4.40 27.10
C TRP A 102 -9.59 4.97 28.30
N LEU A 103 -9.71 4.25 29.43
CA LEU A 103 -8.83 4.26 30.62
C LEU A 103 -8.71 5.60 31.38
N GLU A 104 -9.24 5.60 32.61
CA GLU A 104 -8.47 6.19 33.73
C GLU A 104 -7.11 5.50 33.86
#